data_AF-A0A8D2EPN7-F1
#
_entry.id   AF-A0A8D2EPN7-F1
#
_cell.length_a   1.000
_cell.length_b   1.000
_cell.length_c   1.000
_cell.angle_alpha   90.00
_cell.angle_beta   90.00
_cell.angle_gamma   90.00
#
_symmetry.space_group_name_H-M   'P 1'
#
loop_
_entity.id
_entity.type
_entity.pdbx_description
1 polymer ?
#
loop_
_entity_poly.entity_id
_entity_poly.type
_entity_poly.pdbx_seq_one_letter_code
_entity_poly.pdbx_strand_id
1 'polypeptide(L)'
;MEVKVKIPEELKLWLIEDWDLVTRQKQLFQLSAKKNVDAILEEYANCKKSQANVDNKEYAVNEVVLLYKFERPQYPEILLAHPDAPLSQVYGAPHLLRLFVRIGAMLAYTPLDEKSLALLLGYLHDFLKYLAKNSASLFTASDYKVASAEYHRKAL
;
A
#
# COMPACT_ATOMS: atom_id res chain seq x y z
N MET A 1 -12.49 -17.96 11.24
CA MET A 1 -13.31 -17.05 10.41
C MET A 1 -12.42 -16.47 9.32
N GLU A 2 -12.89 -16.38 8.08
CA GLU A 2 -12.15 -15.70 7.01
C GLU A 2 -12.71 -14.29 6.86
N VAL A 3 -11.91 -13.27 7.19
CA VAL A 3 -12.31 -11.86 7.01
C VAL A 3 -11.98 -11.44 5.58
N LYS A 4 -13.00 -11.22 4.75
CA LYS A 4 -12.82 -10.82 3.35
C LYS A 4 -12.97 -9.31 3.18
N VAL A 5 -11.85 -8.64 2.89
CA VAL A 5 -11.85 -7.25 2.43
C VAL A 5 -12.24 -7.22 0.96
N LYS A 6 -13.30 -6.48 0.62
CA LYS A 6 -13.79 -6.35 -0.77
C LYS A 6 -13.00 -5.26 -1.48
N ILE A 7 -12.05 -5.66 -2.32
CA ILE A 7 -11.28 -4.74 -3.16
C ILE A 7 -12.10 -4.42 -4.43
N PRO A 8 -12.28 -3.13 -4.79
CA PRO A 8 -12.88 -2.70 -6.06
C PRO A 8 -12.19 -3.32 -7.29
N GLU A 9 -12.93 -3.51 -8.37
CA GLU A 9 -12.42 -4.20 -9.58
C GLU A 9 -11.29 -3.42 -10.25
N GLU A 10 -11.38 -2.10 -10.26
CA GLU A 10 -10.37 -1.19 -10.80
C GLU A 10 -9.02 -1.39 -10.09
N LEU A 11 -9.06 -1.53 -8.76
CA LEU A 11 -7.87 -1.75 -7.95
C LEU A 11 -7.33 -3.18 -8.08
N LYS A 12 -8.19 -4.17 -8.38
CA LYS A 12 -7.74 -5.53 -8.68
C LYS A 12 -6.97 -5.59 -9.99
N LEU A 13 -7.46 -4.91 -11.03
CA LEU A 13 -6.74 -4.80 -12.31
C LEU A 13 -5.37 -4.18 -12.09
N TRP A 14 -5.30 -3.12 -11.26
CA TRP A 14 -4.04 -2.51 -10.92
C TRP A 14 -3.09 -3.45 -10.16
N LEU A 15 -3.58 -4.24 -9.19
CA LEU A 15 -2.77 -5.24 -8.49
C LEU A 15 -2.16 -6.31 -9.42
N ILE A 16 -2.86 -6.66 -10.50
CA ILE A 16 -2.33 -7.58 -11.52
C ILE A 16 -1.23 -6.90 -12.33
N GLU A 17 -1.45 -5.65 -12.73
CA GLU A 17 -0.46 -4.85 -13.47
C GLU A 17 0.81 -4.61 -12.64
N ASP A 18 0.67 -4.25 -11.37
CA ASP A 18 1.75 -4.14 -10.39
C ASP A 18 2.62 -5.40 -10.29
N TRP A 19 1.94 -6.54 -10.13
CA TRP A 19 2.61 -7.82 -10.07
C TRP A 19 3.38 -8.09 -11.37
N ASP A 20 2.80 -7.78 -12.52
CA ASP A 20 3.46 -7.93 -13.82
C ASP A 20 4.70 -7.02 -13.95
N LEU A 21 4.56 -5.75 -13.61
CA LEU A 21 5.64 -4.75 -13.64
C LEU A 21 6.85 -5.20 -12.80
N VAL A 22 6.60 -5.64 -11.56
CA VAL A 22 7.67 -6.02 -10.65
C VAL A 22 8.24 -7.40 -10.96
N THR A 23 7.39 -8.40 -11.17
CA THR A 23 7.84 -9.80 -11.24
C THR A 23 8.25 -10.22 -12.64
N ARG A 24 7.51 -9.80 -13.67
CA ARG A 24 7.75 -10.18 -15.08
C ARG A 24 8.60 -9.16 -15.80
N GLN A 25 8.28 -7.87 -15.70
CA GLN A 25 8.98 -6.80 -16.41
C GLN A 25 10.24 -6.29 -15.69
N LYS A 26 10.50 -6.77 -14.46
CA LYS A 26 11.68 -6.40 -13.66
C LYS A 26 11.82 -4.89 -13.47
N GLN A 27 10.68 -4.22 -13.29
CA GLN A 27 10.63 -2.82 -12.94
C GLN A 27 10.51 -2.66 -11.43
N LEU A 28 11.07 -1.57 -10.91
CA LEU A 28 10.98 -1.18 -9.51
C LEU A 28 10.22 0.13 -9.41
N PHE A 29 9.39 0.23 -8.37
CA PHE A 29 8.78 1.50 -8.03
C PHE A 29 9.86 2.50 -7.61
N GLN A 30 9.75 3.73 -8.09
CA GLN A 30 10.68 4.80 -7.76
C GLN A 30 10.47 5.27 -6.32
N LEU A 31 11.52 5.19 -5.51
CA LEU A 31 11.52 5.65 -4.12
C LEU A 31 12.54 6.78 -3.94
N SER A 32 12.28 7.80 -3.13
CA SER A 32 11.04 8.05 -2.36
C SER A 32 9.84 8.38 -3.27
N ALA A 33 8.65 7.94 -2.86
CA ALA A 33 7.42 8.12 -3.63
C ALA A 33 7.08 9.61 -3.80
N LYS A 34 6.68 10.00 -5.01
CA LYS A 34 6.19 11.38 -5.28
C LYS A 34 5.00 11.75 -4.40
N LYS A 35 4.12 10.77 -4.16
CA LYS A 35 2.98 10.86 -3.26
C LYS A 35 3.05 9.66 -2.31
N ASN A 36 3.53 9.93 -1.10
CA ASN A 36 3.76 8.90 -0.08
C ASN A 36 2.47 8.52 0.65
N VAL A 37 2.52 7.45 1.45
CA VAL A 37 1.37 6.94 2.19
C VAL A 37 0.81 8.00 3.14
N ASP A 38 1.68 8.74 3.84
CA ASP A 38 1.26 9.81 4.76
C ASP A 38 0.40 10.87 4.04
N ALA A 39 0.84 11.35 2.88
CA ALA A 39 0.10 12.32 2.09
C ALA A 39 -1.25 11.79 1.59
N ILE A 40 -1.32 10.50 1.23
CA ILE A 40 -2.58 9.87 0.80
C ILE A 40 -3.56 9.78 1.97
N LEU A 41 -3.08 9.38 3.15
CA LEU A 41 -3.89 9.27 4.36
C LEU A 41 -4.38 10.65 4.82
N GLU A 42 -3.52 11.67 4.76
CA GLU A 42 -3.87 13.05 5.09
C GLU A 42 -4.92 13.61 4.13
N GLU A 43 -4.76 13.40 2.82
CA GLU A 43 -5.74 13.85 1.83
C GLU A 43 -7.10 13.18 2.04
N TYR A 44 -7.11 11.86 2.29
CA TYR A 44 -8.34 11.15 2.62
C TYR A 44 -8.99 11.68 3.90
N ALA A 45 -8.21 11.92 4.95
CA ALA A 45 -8.71 12.48 6.21
C ALA A 45 -9.32 13.87 5.99
N ASN A 46 -8.71 14.71 5.15
CA ASN A 46 -9.24 16.03 4.81
C ASN A 46 -10.51 15.97 3.95
N CYS A 47 -10.60 15.03 3.01
CA CYS A 47 -11.84 14.73 2.28
C CYS A 47 -12.97 14.26 3.22
N LYS A 48 -12.63 13.58 4.32
CA LYS A 48 -13.61 13.13 5.32
C LYS A 48 -14.01 14.22 6.31
N LYS A 49 -13.08 15.07 6.75
CA LYS A 49 -13.38 16.23 7.62
C LYS A 49 -14.36 17.21 6.98
N SER A 50 -14.38 17.30 5.65
CA SER A 50 -15.39 18.08 4.91
C SER A 50 -16.77 17.40 4.83
N GLN A 51 -16.92 16.16 5.30
CA GLN A 51 -18.17 15.38 5.34
C GLN A 51 -18.65 14.97 6.75
N ALA A 52 -17.79 14.77 7.75
CA ALA A 52 -18.11 14.67 9.18
C ALA A 52 -16.84 14.52 10.05
N ASN A 53 -16.91 14.98 11.31
CA ASN A 53 -15.88 14.85 12.35
C ASN A 53 -15.60 13.36 12.69
N VAL A 54 -14.37 12.87 12.46
CA VAL A 54 -13.93 11.54 12.93
C VAL A 54 -12.52 11.64 13.51
N ASP A 55 -12.35 11.08 14.71
CA ASP A 55 -11.08 10.99 15.45
C ASP A 55 -10.06 10.06 14.76
N ASN A 56 -8.83 10.53 14.64
CA ASN A 56 -7.69 9.80 14.09
C ASN A 56 -7.18 8.76 15.10
N LYS A 57 -7.22 7.47 14.72
CA LYS A 57 -6.39 6.44 15.35
C LYS A 57 -5.37 5.92 14.34
N GLU A 58 -4.10 6.20 14.59
CA GLU A 58 -2.96 5.60 13.89
C GLU A 58 -2.87 4.11 14.23
N TYR A 59 -2.75 3.26 13.20
CA TYR A 59 -2.41 1.86 13.36
C TYR A 59 -1.06 1.61 12.69
N ALA A 60 -0.07 1.18 13.48
CA ALA A 60 1.23 0.76 12.97
C ALA A 60 1.08 -0.61 12.28
N VAL A 61 1.52 -0.69 11.02
CA VAL A 61 1.46 -1.91 10.21
C VAL A 61 2.87 -2.43 10.02
N ASN A 62 3.07 -3.74 10.21
CA ASN A 62 4.40 -4.36 10.07
C ASN A 62 4.66 -4.69 8.58
N GLU A 63 5.59 -3.98 7.95
CA GLU A 63 5.64 -3.78 6.50
C GLU A 63 6.49 -4.79 5.71
N VAL A 64 7.24 -5.68 6.38
CA VAL A 64 8.14 -6.65 5.73
C VAL A 64 7.40 -7.68 4.84
N VAL A 65 6.08 -7.80 5.01
CA VAL A 65 5.23 -8.80 4.31
C VAL A 65 4.70 -8.32 2.94
N LEU A 66 4.96 -7.04 2.57
CA LEU A 66 4.35 -6.41 1.39
C LEU A 66 5.25 -6.36 0.14
N LEU A 67 6.54 -6.67 0.28
CA LEU A 67 7.52 -6.61 -0.81
C LEU A 67 7.59 -7.92 -1.60
N TYR A 68 7.59 -7.83 -2.93
CA TYR A 68 7.89 -8.97 -3.78
C TYR A 68 9.36 -9.37 -3.66
N LYS A 69 9.69 -10.63 -4.03
CA LYS A 69 11.08 -11.13 -3.98
C LYS A 69 12.06 -10.21 -4.71
N PHE A 70 11.66 -9.64 -5.84
CA PHE A 70 12.49 -8.75 -6.65
C PHE A 70 12.76 -7.39 -5.99
N GLU A 71 11.89 -6.92 -5.09
CA GLU A 71 12.07 -5.63 -4.38
C GLU A 71 12.93 -5.76 -3.12
N ARG A 72 13.15 -6.98 -2.61
CA ARG A 72 13.87 -7.21 -1.34
C ARG A 72 15.27 -6.62 -1.30
N PRO A 73 16.10 -6.64 -2.36
CA PRO A 73 17.41 -6.01 -2.33
C PRO A 73 17.37 -4.49 -2.16
N GLN A 74 16.26 -3.83 -2.53
CA GLN A 74 16.09 -2.39 -2.36
C GLN A 74 15.81 -2.02 -0.89
N TYR A 75 15.23 -2.93 -0.11
CA TYR A 75 14.77 -2.64 1.25
C TYR A 75 15.91 -2.22 2.21
N PRO A 76 17.05 -2.94 2.29
CA PRO A 76 18.18 -2.50 3.10
C PRO A 76 18.75 -1.16 2.62
N GLU A 77 18.77 -0.91 1.32
CA GLU A 77 19.28 0.36 0.75
C GLU A 77 18.39 1.54 1.17
N ILE A 78 17.07 1.34 1.24
CA ILE A 78 16.11 2.35 1.74
C ILE A 78 16.35 2.63 3.23
N LEU A 79 16.49 1.58 4.05
CA LEU A 79 16.73 1.74 5.49
C LEU A 79 18.05 2.47 5.78
N LEU A 80 19.07 2.27 4.94
CA LEU A 80 20.35 3.00 5.04
C LEU A 80 20.23 4.45 4.54
N ALA A 81 19.45 4.70 3.49
CA ALA A 81 19.24 6.04 2.94
C ALA A 81 18.34 6.91 3.82
N HIS A 82 17.41 6.29 4.55
CA HIS A 82 16.40 6.95 5.38
C HIS A 82 16.27 6.26 6.76
N PRO A 83 17.29 6.36 7.62
CA PRO A 83 17.31 5.64 8.90
C PRO A 83 16.23 6.11 9.88
N ASP A 84 15.89 7.39 9.85
CA ASP A 84 14.95 8.02 10.79
C ASP A 84 13.55 8.25 10.20
N ALA A 85 13.35 7.97 8.90
CA ALA A 85 12.06 8.21 8.25
C ALA A 85 11.18 6.96 8.37
N PRO A 86 9.89 7.12 8.75
CA PRO A 86 8.95 6.01 8.67
C PRO A 86 8.77 5.61 7.20
N LEU A 87 8.61 4.31 6.97
CA LEU A 87 8.48 3.77 5.62
C LEU A 87 7.21 4.26 4.91
N SER A 88 6.18 4.69 5.65
CA SER A 88 5.00 5.38 5.12
C SER A 88 5.34 6.70 4.40
N GLN A 89 6.49 7.33 4.71
CA GLN A 89 6.99 8.50 4.00
C GLN A 89 7.81 8.16 2.75
N VAL A 90 8.28 6.91 2.65
CA VAL A 90 9.10 6.44 1.53
C VAL A 90 8.25 5.76 0.47
N TYR A 91 7.35 4.87 0.87
CA TYR A 91 6.48 4.11 -0.03
C TYR A 91 5.25 4.90 -0.48
N GLY A 92 4.67 4.46 -1.60
CA GLY A 92 3.53 5.10 -2.24
C GLY A 92 2.26 4.26 -2.24
N ALA A 93 1.28 4.70 -3.05
CA ALA A 93 -0.02 4.05 -3.18
C ALA A 93 0.03 2.55 -3.55
N PRO A 94 0.94 2.07 -4.45
CA PRO A 94 1.03 0.65 -4.78
C PRO A 94 1.26 -0.26 -3.57
N HIS A 95 2.24 0.07 -2.73
CA HIS A 95 2.57 -0.70 -1.54
C HIS A 95 1.45 -0.65 -0.51
N LEU A 96 0.80 0.51 -0.37
CA LEU A 96 -0.40 0.66 0.46
C LEU A 96 -1.55 -0.23 -0.04
N LEU A 97 -1.77 -0.33 -1.35
CA LEU A 97 -2.84 -1.19 -1.88
C LEU A 97 -2.57 -2.67 -1.62
N ARG A 98 -1.31 -3.11 -1.70
CA ARG A 98 -0.91 -4.49 -1.34
C ARG A 98 -1.23 -4.83 0.12
N LEU A 99 -1.19 -3.85 1.02
CA LEU A 99 -1.60 -4.05 2.41
C LEU A 99 -3.06 -4.48 2.51
N PHE A 100 -3.98 -3.88 1.75
CA PHE A 100 -5.40 -4.25 1.79
C PHE A 100 -5.67 -5.69 1.35
N VAL A 101 -4.79 -6.27 0.53
CA VAL A 101 -4.85 -7.70 0.16
C VAL A 101 -4.45 -8.59 1.34
N ARG A 102 -3.52 -8.15 2.18
CA ARG A 102 -3.00 -8.93 3.32
C ARG A 102 -3.80 -8.71 4.60
N ILE A 103 -4.36 -7.51 4.80
CA ILE A 103 -5.01 -7.13 6.05
C ILE A 103 -6.22 -8.01 6.34
N GLY A 104 -6.96 -8.49 5.33
CA GLY A 104 -8.07 -9.42 5.52
C GLY A 104 -7.64 -10.72 6.23
N ALA A 105 -6.48 -11.27 5.86
CA ALA A 105 -5.92 -12.42 6.55
C ALA A 105 -5.43 -12.06 7.96
N MET A 106 -4.81 -10.88 8.15
CA MET A 106 -4.35 -10.44 9.46
C MET A 106 -5.51 -10.24 10.45
N LEU A 107 -6.63 -9.67 9.99
CA LEU A 107 -7.84 -9.45 10.79
C LEU A 107 -8.49 -10.76 11.27
N ALA A 108 -8.28 -11.87 10.56
CA ALA A 108 -8.76 -13.17 10.99
C ALA A 108 -8.03 -13.69 12.25
N TYR A 109 -6.82 -13.18 12.52
CA TYR A 109 -6.02 -13.54 13.70
C TYR A 109 -6.12 -12.51 14.83
N THR A 110 -6.74 -11.35 14.58
CA THR A 110 -6.94 -10.32 15.59
C THR A 110 -8.23 -10.58 16.36
N PRO A 111 -8.20 -10.67 17.71
CA PRO A 111 -9.40 -10.87 18.51
C PRO A 111 -10.23 -9.57 18.55
N LEU A 112 -11.06 -9.34 17.52
CA LEU A 112 -12.02 -8.25 17.43
C LEU A 112 -13.44 -8.78 17.60
N ASP A 113 -14.28 -8.03 18.33
CA ASP A 113 -15.71 -8.31 18.36
C ASP A 113 -16.39 -7.92 17.03
N GLU A 114 -17.56 -8.49 16.78
CA GLU A 114 -18.26 -8.33 15.50
C GLU A 114 -18.58 -6.86 15.17
N LYS A 115 -18.88 -6.03 16.17
CA LYS A 115 -19.21 -4.62 15.95
C LYS A 115 -17.97 -3.83 15.56
N SER A 116 -16.87 -4.03 16.29
CA SER A 116 -15.59 -3.39 15.96
C SER A 116 -15.07 -3.84 14.60
N LEU A 117 -15.22 -5.13 14.27
CA LEU A 117 -14.83 -5.67 12.96
C LEU A 117 -15.67 -5.07 11.83
N ALA A 118 -16.99 -4.98 11.99
CA ALA A 118 -17.88 -4.38 11.00
C ALA A 118 -17.56 -2.89 10.78
N LEU A 119 -17.31 -2.15 11.86
CA LEU A 119 -16.91 -0.75 11.79
C LEU A 119 -15.58 -0.56 11.06
N LEU A 120 -14.57 -1.36 11.41
CA LEU A 120 -13.25 -1.34 10.76
C LEU A 120 -13.35 -1.67 9.28
N LEU A 121 -14.09 -2.73 8.91
CA LEU A 121 -14.33 -3.08 7.51
C LEU A 121 -15.02 -1.95 6.75
N GLY A 122 -15.95 -1.25 7.40
CA GLY A 122 -16.58 -0.04 6.85
C GLY A 122 -15.56 1.03 6.48
N TYR A 123 -14.65 1.37 7.39
CA TYR A 123 -13.58 2.33 7.13
C TYR A 123 -12.61 1.85 6.04
N LEU A 124 -12.22 0.58 6.04
CA LEU A 124 -11.32 0.00 5.03
C LEU A 124 -11.96 0.03 3.63
N HIS A 125 -13.24 -0.33 3.51
CA HIS A 125 -13.95 -0.31 2.22
C HIS A 125 -14.19 1.11 1.73
N ASP A 126 -14.44 2.06 2.64
CA ASP A 126 -14.57 3.46 2.27
C ASP A 126 -13.24 4.04 1.75
N PHE A 127 -12.12 3.75 2.43
CA PHE A 127 -10.80 4.13 1.96
C PHE A 127 -10.47 3.50 0.60
N LEU A 128 -10.80 2.22 0.40
CA LEU A 128 -10.64 1.56 -0.91
C LEU A 128 -11.47 2.24 -2.01
N LYS A 129 -12.66 2.76 -1.71
CA LYS A 129 -13.43 3.56 -2.68
C LYS A 129 -12.73 4.88 -3.00
N TYR A 130 -12.13 5.54 -2.01
CA TYR A 130 -11.32 6.75 -2.26
C TYR A 130 -10.12 6.43 -3.17
N LEU A 131 -9.39 5.33 -2.91
CA LEU A 131 -8.30 4.89 -3.78
C LEU A 131 -8.77 4.59 -5.20
N ALA A 132 -9.91 3.90 -5.36
CA ALA A 132 -10.47 3.58 -6.67
C ALA A 132 -10.88 4.84 -7.44
N LYS A 133 -11.51 5.81 -6.77
CA LYS A 133 -11.90 7.10 -7.35
C LYS A 133 -10.70 7.91 -7.83
N ASN A 134 -9.57 7.82 -7.14
CA ASN A 134 -8.33 8.53 -7.46
C ASN A 134 -7.30 7.63 -8.15
N SER A 135 -7.74 6.49 -8.70
CA SER A 135 -6.82 5.46 -9.18
C SER A 135 -5.89 5.96 -10.28
N ALA A 136 -6.40 6.77 -11.21
CA ALA A 136 -5.62 7.33 -12.30
C ALA A 136 -4.47 8.27 -11.87
N SER A 137 -4.59 8.93 -10.70
CA SER A 137 -3.55 9.81 -10.16
C SER A 137 -2.63 9.11 -9.17
N LEU A 138 -3.16 8.13 -8.44
CA LEU A 138 -2.42 7.39 -7.40
C LEU A 138 -1.60 6.25 -7.97
N PHE A 139 -2.04 5.64 -9.08
CA PHE A 139 -1.41 4.47 -9.64
C PHE A 139 -1.05 4.69 -11.11
N THR A 140 0.24 4.80 -11.39
CA THR A 140 0.76 4.96 -12.75
C THR A 140 1.99 4.09 -12.97
N ALA A 141 2.03 3.40 -14.11
CA ALA A 141 3.21 2.65 -14.54
C ALA A 141 4.43 3.57 -14.75
N SER A 142 4.23 4.88 -14.92
CA SER A 142 5.33 5.85 -15.07
C SER A 142 6.16 6.06 -13.80
N ASP A 143 5.64 5.63 -12.65
CA ASP A 143 6.40 5.62 -11.38
C ASP A 143 7.25 4.35 -11.23
N TYR A 144 7.27 3.47 -12.24
CA TYR A 144 8.14 2.30 -12.31
C TYR A 144 9.30 2.54 -13.28
N LYS A 145 10.46 2.00 -12.93
CA LYS A 145 11.66 2.01 -13.79
C LYS A 145 12.27 0.63 -13.89
N VAL A 146 12.73 0.28 -15.09
CA VAL A 146 13.51 -0.94 -15.33
C VAL A 146 14.72 -0.94 -14.40
N ALA A 147 14.88 -2.02 -13.63
CA ALA A 147 15.99 -2.15 -12.71
C ALA A 147 17.32 -2.24 -13.46
N SER A 148 18.38 -1.66 -12.89
CA SER A 148 19.71 -1.71 -13.51
C SER A 148 20.27 -3.14 -13.56
N ALA A 149 21.25 -3.40 -14.44
CA ALA A 149 21.93 -4.69 -14.49
C ALA A 149 22.68 -5.02 -13.19
N GLU A 150 23.10 -4.01 -12.43
CA GLU A 150 23.65 -4.20 -11.09
C GLU A 150 22.60 -4.67 -10.10
N TYR A 151 21.41 -4.06 -10.12
CA TYR A 151 20.30 -4.48 -9.27
C TYR A 151 19.88 -5.92 -9.55
N HIS A 152 19.80 -6.31 -10.83
CA HIS A 152 19.51 -7.68 -11.23
C HIS A 152 20.48 -8.70 -10.62
N ARG A 153 21.77 -8.36 -10.53
CA ARG A 153 22.78 -9.22 -9.89
C ARG A 153 22.56 -9.37 -8.39
N LYS A 154 22.06 -8.34 -7.71
CA LYS A 154 21.70 -8.38 -6.28
C LYS A 154 20.38 -9.12 -6.01
N ALA A 155 19.50 -9.20 -7.02
CA ALA A 155 18.18 -9.81 -6.92
C ALA A 155 18.12 -11.29 -7.36
N LEU A 156 19.24 -11.85 -7.83
CA LEU A 156 19.42 -13.26 -8.18
C LEU A 156 19.61 -14.15 -6.94
#